data_AF-A0A3E1NMF4-F1
#
_entry.id   AF-A0A3E1NMF4-F1
#
_cell.length_a   1.000
_cell.length_b   1.000
_cell.length_c   1.000
_cell.angle_alpha   90.00
_cell.angle_beta   90.00
_cell.angle_gamma   90.00
#
_symmetry.space_group_name_H-M   'P 1'
#
loop_
_entity.id
_entity.type
_entity.pdbx_description
1 polymer ?
#
loop_
_entity_poly.entity_id
_entity_poly.type
_entity_poly.pdbx_seq_one_letter_code
_entity_poly.pdbx_strand_id
1 'polypeptide(L)'
;MINDDYDEDSHIYEYDADCEGANVASWYIFNEWTDFEDVAKKKEILEDLFSIGLSSIITLFYRLSLRANTPTDVYYEKGDHPHPAIRILYTTHMYFERVRHGLTNIVELDYERIISNAKIISNAVLLSNNVKFDYDKILETNYDSITAYIEKLHEGVLKKENSVLVYLHKNPA
;
A
#
# COMPACT_ATOMS: atom_id res chain seq x y z
N MET A 1 25.60 -6.43 19.49
CA MET A 1 24.16 -6.59 19.23
C MET A 1 23.58 -5.20 19.34
N ILE A 2 23.22 -4.61 18.21
CA ILE A 2 22.43 -3.37 18.21
C ILE A 2 21.05 -3.81 18.73
N ASN A 3 20.52 -3.10 19.72
CA ASN A 3 19.18 -3.38 20.22
C ASN A 3 18.20 -3.01 19.11
N ASP A 4 17.53 -4.01 18.52
CA ASP A 4 16.36 -3.83 17.64
C ASP A 4 15.12 -3.49 18.51
N ASP A 5 15.25 -2.50 19.39
CA ASP A 5 14.16 -2.08 20.26
C ASP A 5 13.13 -1.32 19.41
N TYR A 6 11.86 -1.68 19.57
CA TYR A 6 10.74 -1.02 18.89
C TYR A 6 10.77 0.50 19.10
N ASP A 7 10.78 1.25 17.99
CA ASP A 7 10.61 2.70 17.98
C ASP A 7 9.29 3.09 17.30
N GLU A 8 8.30 3.47 18.11
CA GLU A 8 6.99 3.89 17.62
C GLU A 8 7.07 5.07 16.65
N ASP A 9 7.98 6.01 16.87
CA ASP A 9 8.12 7.18 16.00
C ASP A 9 8.60 6.79 14.60
N SER A 10 9.57 5.87 14.51
CA SER A 10 10.03 5.32 13.23
C SER A 10 8.90 4.62 12.48
N HIS A 11 8.10 3.79 13.15
CA HIS A 11 6.96 3.12 12.52
C HIS A 11 5.88 4.11 12.04
N ILE A 12 5.64 5.18 12.78
CA ILE A 12 4.72 6.27 12.36
C ILE A 12 5.26 6.96 11.10
N TYR A 13 6.56 7.28 11.05
CA TYR A 13 7.17 7.91 9.88
C TYR A 13 7.15 7.00 8.65
N GLU A 14 7.37 5.71 8.83
CA GLU A 14 7.27 4.75 7.73
C GLU A 14 5.86 4.61 7.19
N TYR A 15 4.88 4.58 8.09
CA TYR A 15 3.48 4.59 7.69
C TYR A 15 3.14 5.86 6.90
N ASP A 16 3.51 7.06 7.38
CA ASP A 16 3.28 8.33 6.66
C ASP A 16 3.95 8.32 5.27
N ALA A 17 5.21 7.88 5.19
CA ALA A 17 5.97 7.82 3.95
C ALA A 17 5.40 6.83 2.93
N ASP A 18 5.01 5.63 3.38
CA ASP A 18 4.40 4.63 2.51
C ASP A 18 3.02 5.08 2.00
N CYS A 19 2.20 5.69 2.87
CA CYS A 19 0.90 6.22 2.50
C CYS A 19 1.03 7.34 1.47
N GLU A 20 1.98 8.26 1.65
CA GLU A 20 2.28 9.30 0.67
C GLU A 20 2.76 8.70 -0.64
N GLY A 21 3.70 7.75 -0.60
CA GLY A 21 4.19 7.06 -1.79
C GLY A 21 3.06 6.40 -2.59
N ALA A 22 2.11 5.77 -1.91
CA ALA A 22 0.93 5.17 -2.52
C ALA A 22 0.04 6.23 -3.21
N ASN A 23 -0.26 7.31 -2.50
CA ASN A 23 -1.09 8.41 -2.99
C ASN A 23 -0.48 9.11 -4.20
N VAL A 24 0.82 9.38 -4.14
CA VAL A 24 1.56 10.02 -5.24
C VAL A 24 1.59 9.10 -6.45
N ALA A 25 1.88 7.82 -6.27
CA ALA A 25 1.89 6.86 -7.36
C ALA A 25 0.53 6.74 -8.07
N SER A 26 -0.56 6.61 -7.31
CA SER A 26 -1.91 6.52 -7.89
C SER A 26 -2.35 7.80 -8.59
N TRP A 27 -2.02 8.96 -8.01
CA TRP A 27 -2.28 10.26 -8.62
C TRP A 27 -1.53 10.43 -9.95
N TYR A 28 -0.24 10.08 -10.01
CA TYR A 28 0.53 10.14 -11.25
C TYR A 28 -0.06 9.21 -12.32
N ILE A 29 -0.40 7.96 -11.98
CA ILE A 29 -1.02 7.03 -12.94
C ILE A 29 -2.30 7.61 -13.52
N PHE A 30 -3.15 8.20 -12.67
CA PHE A 30 -4.38 8.81 -13.11
C PHE A 30 -4.13 10.01 -14.03
N ASN A 31 -3.27 10.95 -13.64
CA ASN A 31 -2.99 12.14 -14.43
C ASN A 31 -2.39 11.80 -15.79
N GLU A 32 -1.41 10.90 -15.83
CA GLU A 32 -0.83 10.47 -17.10
C GLU A 32 -1.89 9.84 -18.02
N TRP A 33 -2.80 9.02 -17.46
CA TRP A 33 -3.92 8.48 -18.22
C TRP A 33 -4.89 9.56 -18.73
N THR A 34 -5.08 10.66 -17.99
CA THR A 34 -5.94 11.76 -18.47
C THR A 34 -5.37 12.47 -19.70
N ASP A 35 -4.06 12.39 -19.91
CA ASP A 35 -3.36 12.98 -21.05
C ASP A 35 -3.24 12.02 -22.25
N PHE A 36 -3.74 10.79 -22.14
CA PHE A 36 -3.77 9.85 -23.27
C PHE A 36 -4.73 10.31 -24.37
N GLU A 37 -4.40 9.96 -25.62
CA GLU A 37 -5.34 10.10 -26.74
C GLU A 37 -6.60 9.26 -26.51
N ASP A 38 -7.75 9.68 -27.05
CA ASP A 38 -9.07 9.06 -26.82
C ASP A 38 -9.10 7.54 -27.04
N VAL A 39 -8.30 7.03 -27.99
CA VAL A 39 -8.19 5.58 -28.28
C VAL A 39 -7.56 4.78 -27.13
N ALA A 40 -6.70 5.41 -26.34
CA ALA A 40 -5.99 4.85 -25.20
C ALA A 40 -6.56 5.31 -23.85
N LYS A 41 -7.36 6.38 -23.82
CA LYS A 41 -8.06 6.90 -22.63
C LYS A 41 -9.30 6.09 -22.27
N LYS A 42 -9.11 4.76 -22.15
CA LYS A 42 -10.15 3.81 -21.79
C LYS A 42 -10.06 3.45 -20.31
N LYS A 43 -11.21 3.23 -19.68
CA LYS A 43 -11.29 2.81 -18.27
C LYS A 43 -10.47 1.55 -18.01
N GLU A 44 -10.54 0.57 -18.92
CA GLU A 44 -9.84 -0.71 -18.77
C GLU A 44 -8.32 -0.53 -18.76
N ILE A 45 -7.81 0.43 -19.55
CA ILE A 45 -6.37 0.75 -19.56
C ILE A 45 -5.96 1.39 -18.23
N LEU A 46 -6.79 2.28 -17.67
CA LEU A 46 -6.54 2.84 -16.35
C LEU A 46 -6.53 1.76 -15.27
N GLU A 47 -7.52 0.87 -15.27
CA GLU A 47 -7.59 -0.25 -14.34
C GLU A 47 -6.35 -1.16 -14.44
N ASP A 48 -5.91 -1.47 -15.65
CA ASP A 48 -4.71 -2.29 -15.87
C ASP A 48 -3.43 -1.56 -15.39
N LEU A 49 -3.31 -0.25 -15.59
CA LEU A 49 -2.20 0.56 -15.04
C LEU A 49 -2.22 0.56 -13.51
N PHE A 50 -3.40 0.72 -12.91
CA PHE A 50 -3.57 0.64 -11.46
C PHE A 50 -3.19 -0.75 -10.92
N SER A 51 -3.56 -1.82 -11.61
CA SER A 51 -3.15 -3.19 -11.25
C SER A 51 -1.65 -3.39 -11.31
N ILE A 52 -0.98 -2.85 -12.33
CA ILE A 52 0.48 -2.90 -12.46
C ILE A 52 1.15 -2.15 -11.29
N GLY A 53 0.70 -0.92 -11.00
CA GLY A 53 1.25 -0.14 -9.89
C GLY A 53 1.05 -0.84 -8.54
N LEU A 54 -0.16 -1.34 -8.26
CA LEU A 54 -0.45 -2.06 -7.02
C LEU A 54 0.36 -3.37 -6.93
N SER A 55 0.49 -4.13 -8.02
CA SER A 55 1.31 -5.35 -8.03
C SER A 55 2.79 -5.08 -7.72
N SER A 56 3.29 -3.90 -8.13
CA SER A 56 4.67 -3.49 -7.87
C SER A 56 4.89 -3.22 -6.38
N ILE A 57 3.93 -2.55 -5.72
CA ILE A 57 3.91 -2.33 -4.27
C ILE A 57 3.88 -3.67 -3.52
N ILE A 58 2.94 -4.54 -3.87
CA ILE A 58 2.78 -5.86 -3.25
C ILE A 58 4.08 -6.66 -3.38
N THR A 59 4.63 -6.75 -4.60
CA THR A 59 5.87 -7.49 -4.87
C THR A 59 7.08 -6.90 -4.13
N LEU A 60 7.16 -5.57 -4.00
CA LEU A 60 8.24 -4.90 -3.26
C LEU A 60 8.25 -5.33 -1.80
N PHE A 61 7.12 -5.16 -1.09
CA PHE A 61 7.03 -5.50 0.32
C PHE A 61 7.25 -6.99 0.57
N TYR A 62 6.83 -7.85 -0.36
CA TYR A 62 7.19 -9.27 -0.31
C TYR A 62 8.69 -9.53 -0.43
N ARG A 63 9.36 -8.87 -1.37
CA ARG A 63 10.81 -9.06 -1.53
C ARG A 63 11.59 -8.56 -0.31
N LEU A 64 11.13 -7.47 0.31
CA LEU A 64 11.70 -6.97 1.55
C LEU A 64 11.53 -7.98 2.68
N SER A 65 10.36 -8.62 2.78
CA SER A 65 10.11 -9.65 3.81
C SER A 65 11.11 -10.80 3.73
N LEU A 66 11.37 -11.29 2.52
CA LEU A 66 12.29 -12.42 2.30
C LEU A 66 13.74 -12.08 2.58
N ARG A 67 14.20 -10.89 2.16
CA ARG A 67 15.59 -10.45 2.37
C ARG A 67 15.92 -10.31 3.85
N ALA A 68 14.95 -9.90 4.66
CA ALA A 68 15.12 -9.72 6.09
C ALA A 68 14.98 -11.02 6.90
N ASN A 69 14.81 -12.20 6.26
CA ASN A 69 14.40 -13.44 6.95
C ASN A 69 13.20 -13.20 7.88
N THR A 70 12.27 -12.36 7.41
CA THR A 70 11.14 -11.91 8.22
C THR A 70 10.36 -13.14 8.67
N PRO A 71 10.04 -13.27 9.97
CA PRO A 71 9.26 -14.39 10.47
C PRO A 71 7.98 -14.54 9.66
N THR A 72 7.55 -15.79 9.45
CA THR A 72 6.23 -16.08 8.89
C THR A 72 5.09 -15.58 9.78
N ASP A 73 5.37 -15.41 11.07
CA ASP A 73 4.42 -14.89 12.04
C ASP A 73 4.38 -13.37 11.98
N VAL A 74 3.17 -12.83 11.93
CA VAL A 74 2.94 -11.38 11.95
C VAL A 74 3.46 -10.80 13.26
N TYR A 75 4.23 -9.73 13.17
CA TYR A 75 4.66 -8.93 14.30
C TYR A 75 4.23 -7.47 14.11
N TYR A 76 4.12 -6.76 15.22
CA TYR A 76 3.61 -5.39 15.25
C TYR A 76 4.66 -4.43 15.82
N GLU A 77 5.47 -4.89 16.78
CA GLU A 77 6.40 -4.06 17.56
C GLU A 77 7.81 -4.69 17.57
N LYS A 78 8.41 -4.88 16.38
CA LYS A 78 9.84 -5.24 16.25
C LYS A 78 10.63 -4.08 15.68
N GLY A 79 11.89 -3.96 16.08
CA GLY A 79 12.80 -2.82 15.92
C GLY A 79 12.58 -1.89 14.73
N ASP A 80 12.72 -2.38 13.50
CA ASP A 80 13.00 -1.46 12.39
C ASP A 80 11.79 -1.08 11.52
N HIS A 81 10.84 -1.99 11.28
CA HIS A 81 9.79 -1.80 10.26
C HIS A 81 8.49 -2.50 10.64
N PRO A 82 7.29 -1.98 10.29
CA PRO A 82 6.06 -2.76 10.37
C PRO A 82 6.15 -4.03 9.51
N HIS A 83 5.47 -5.10 9.94
CA HIS A 83 5.45 -6.34 9.18
C HIS A 83 4.92 -6.10 7.75
N PRO A 84 5.55 -6.65 6.69
CA PRO A 84 5.20 -6.36 5.30
C PRO A 84 3.73 -6.56 4.93
N ALA A 85 3.03 -7.53 5.54
CA ALA A 85 1.59 -7.69 5.35
C ALA A 85 0.77 -6.48 5.85
N ILE A 86 1.19 -5.85 6.95
CA ILE A 86 0.60 -4.61 7.47
C ILE A 86 0.83 -3.49 6.46
N ARG A 87 2.07 -3.36 5.97
CA ARG A 87 2.46 -2.36 4.97
C ARG A 87 1.65 -2.48 3.70
N ILE A 88 1.51 -3.70 3.17
CA ILE A 88 0.67 -3.96 1.99
C ILE A 88 -0.77 -3.52 2.25
N LEU A 89 -1.35 -3.81 3.42
CA LEU A 89 -2.75 -3.50 3.71
C LEU A 89 -3.02 -2.00 3.69
N TYR A 90 -2.30 -1.20 4.50
CA TYR A 90 -2.56 0.24 4.54
C TYR A 90 -2.11 0.95 3.25
N THR A 91 -1.04 0.48 2.59
CA THR A 91 -0.57 1.08 1.33
C THR A 91 -1.60 0.83 0.23
N THR A 92 -2.19 -0.37 0.17
CA THR A 92 -3.27 -0.68 -0.77
C THR A 92 -4.50 0.19 -0.52
N HIS A 93 -4.86 0.40 0.75
CA HIS A 93 -5.96 1.29 1.11
C HIS A 93 -5.71 2.71 0.62
N MET A 94 -4.56 3.30 0.96
CA MET A 94 -4.20 4.66 0.57
C MET A 94 -4.06 4.83 -0.94
N TYR A 95 -3.53 3.83 -1.64
CA TYR A 95 -3.40 3.83 -3.09
C TYR A 95 -4.72 4.16 -3.81
N PHE A 96 -5.86 3.76 -3.24
CA PHE A 96 -7.18 4.04 -3.79
C PHE A 96 -7.89 5.24 -3.17
N GLU A 97 -7.52 5.65 -1.97
CA GLU A 97 -8.25 6.64 -1.17
C GLU A 97 -8.33 7.99 -1.89
N ARG A 98 -7.19 8.51 -2.39
CA ARG A 98 -7.16 9.76 -3.16
C ARG A 98 -7.97 9.71 -4.46
N VAL A 99 -7.99 8.57 -5.14
CA VAL A 99 -8.75 8.39 -6.40
C VAL A 99 -10.25 8.36 -6.10
N ARG A 100 -10.65 7.69 -5.02
CA ARG A 100 -12.04 7.64 -4.55
C ARG A 100 -12.59 9.03 -4.21
N HIS A 101 -11.79 9.85 -3.54
CA HIS A 101 -12.22 11.15 -3.05
C HIS A 101 -12.08 12.28 -4.09
N GLY A 102 -11.06 12.24 -4.95
CA GLY A 102 -10.79 13.33 -5.89
C GLY A 102 -11.36 13.15 -7.29
N LEU A 103 -11.56 11.91 -7.76
CA LEU A 103 -11.58 11.62 -9.20
C LEU A 103 -12.73 10.71 -9.67
N THR A 104 -13.58 10.25 -8.74
CA THR A 104 -14.76 9.41 -9.05
C THR A 104 -15.78 10.08 -9.97
N ASN A 105 -15.79 11.41 -10.02
CA ASN A 105 -16.62 12.17 -10.96
C ASN A 105 -16.17 12.06 -12.42
N ILE A 106 -14.95 11.54 -12.68
CA ILE A 106 -14.38 11.41 -14.02
C ILE A 106 -14.54 9.97 -14.54
N VAL A 107 -14.23 8.98 -13.69
CA VAL A 107 -14.30 7.56 -14.05
C VAL A 107 -14.57 6.71 -12.81
N GLU A 108 -15.51 5.78 -12.93
CA GLU A 108 -15.81 4.79 -11.89
C GLU A 108 -14.93 3.56 -12.11
N LEU A 109 -14.01 3.26 -11.20
CA LEU A 109 -13.08 2.13 -11.27
C LEU A 109 -13.67 0.86 -10.63
N ASP A 110 -13.40 -0.29 -11.24
CA ASP A 110 -13.62 -1.60 -10.62
C ASP A 110 -12.43 -1.98 -9.73
N TYR A 111 -12.52 -1.61 -8.44
CA TYR A 111 -11.47 -1.91 -7.46
C TYR A 111 -11.23 -3.40 -7.27
N GLU A 112 -12.27 -4.24 -7.38
CA GLU A 112 -12.15 -5.69 -7.23
C GLU A 112 -11.32 -6.28 -8.37
N ARG A 113 -11.61 -5.87 -9.62
CA ARG A 113 -10.80 -6.23 -10.78
C ARG A 113 -9.35 -5.78 -10.60
N ILE A 114 -9.14 -4.54 -10.17
CA ILE A 114 -7.78 -3.99 -10.01
C ILE A 114 -6.97 -4.85 -9.02
N ILE A 115 -7.55 -5.11 -7.84
CA ILE A 115 -6.90 -5.89 -6.77
C ILE A 115 -6.67 -7.34 -7.22
N SER A 116 -7.66 -7.96 -7.88
CA SER A 116 -7.55 -9.32 -8.40
C SER A 116 -6.41 -9.46 -9.42
N ASN A 117 -6.37 -8.56 -10.40
CA ASN A 117 -5.29 -8.52 -11.39
C ASN A 117 -3.93 -8.26 -10.75
N ALA A 118 -3.85 -7.35 -9.78
CA ALA A 118 -2.62 -7.07 -9.05
C ALA A 118 -2.10 -8.30 -8.29
N LYS A 119 -2.99 -9.08 -7.67
CA LYS A 119 -2.66 -10.36 -7.02
C LYS A 119 -2.15 -11.39 -8.03
N ILE A 120 -2.80 -11.52 -9.19
CA ILE A 120 -2.37 -12.44 -10.26
C ILE A 120 -0.96 -12.09 -10.73
N ILE A 121 -0.70 -10.82 -11.05
CA ILE A 121 0.60 -10.34 -11.52
C ILE A 121 1.67 -10.57 -10.43
N SER A 122 1.39 -10.18 -9.19
CA SER A 122 2.31 -10.34 -8.07
C SER A 122 2.65 -11.81 -7.85
N ASN A 123 1.65 -12.70 -7.86
CA ASN A 123 1.87 -14.13 -7.70
C ASN A 123 2.74 -14.71 -8.83
N ALA A 124 2.51 -14.32 -10.09
CA ALA A 124 3.35 -14.74 -11.19
C ALA A 124 4.82 -14.31 -11.01
N VAL A 125 5.05 -13.06 -10.59
CA VAL A 125 6.40 -12.54 -10.31
C VAL A 125 7.05 -13.26 -9.13
N LEU A 126 6.33 -13.46 -8.03
CA LEU A 126 6.84 -14.10 -6.82
C LEU A 126 7.16 -15.58 -7.06
N LEU A 127 6.26 -16.32 -7.72
CA LEU A 127 6.47 -17.73 -8.06
C LEU A 127 7.67 -17.93 -8.99
N SER A 128 7.91 -17.01 -9.94
CA SER A 128 9.10 -17.07 -10.80
C SER A 128 10.42 -16.95 -10.01
N ASN A 129 10.36 -16.44 -8.77
CA ASN A 129 11.49 -16.31 -7.85
C ASN A 129 11.43 -17.34 -6.71
N ASN A 130 10.65 -18.42 -6.83
CA ASN A 130 10.43 -19.45 -5.81
C ASN A 130 9.87 -18.93 -4.48
N VAL A 131 9.15 -17.82 -4.52
CA VAL A 131 8.50 -17.23 -3.34
C VAL A 131 7.07 -17.73 -3.27
N LYS A 132 6.72 -18.39 -2.17
CA LYS A 132 5.33 -18.72 -1.82
C LYS A 132 4.93 -17.91 -0.61
N PHE A 133 3.93 -17.04 -0.80
CA PHE A 133 3.35 -16.27 0.29
C PHE A 133 1.84 -16.23 0.12
N ASP A 134 1.12 -16.53 1.18
CA ASP A 134 -0.33 -16.57 1.21
C ASP A 134 -0.85 -15.35 1.99
N TYR A 135 -1.06 -14.25 1.26
CA TYR A 135 -1.51 -12.99 1.82
C TYR A 135 -2.87 -13.11 2.49
N ASP A 136 -3.78 -13.82 1.82
CA ASP A 136 -5.17 -13.94 2.24
C ASP A 136 -5.22 -14.69 3.57
N LYS A 137 -4.46 -15.77 3.71
CA LYS A 137 -4.32 -16.49 4.99
C LYS A 137 -3.78 -15.62 6.12
N ILE A 138 -2.78 -14.76 5.84
CA ILE A 138 -2.17 -13.91 6.86
C ILE A 138 -3.13 -12.83 7.33
N LEU A 139 -3.86 -12.21 6.39
CA LEU A 139 -4.92 -11.27 6.73
C LEU A 139 -6.03 -11.94 7.53
N GLU A 140 -6.56 -13.08 7.06
CA GLU A 140 -7.64 -13.80 7.74
C GLU A 140 -7.29 -14.15 9.19
N THR A 141 -6.03 -14.53 9.44
CA THR A 141 -5.58 -14.92 10.78
C THR A 141 -5.32 -13.73 11.71
N ASN A 142 -5.05 -12.54 11.17
CA ASN A 142 -4.52 -11.40 11.95
C ASN A 142 -5.30 -10.09 11.74
N TYR A 143 -6.43 -10.11 11.04
CA TYR A 143 -7.12 -8.92 10.55
C TYR A 143 -7.36 -7.86 11.64
N ASP A 144 -7.95 -8.27 12.77
CA ASP A 144 -8.28 -7.35 13.86
C ASP A 144 -7.03 -6.70 14.46
N SER A 145 -5.99 -7.49 14.72
CA SER A 145 -4.72 -7.01 15.27
C SER A 145 -3.97 -6.09 14.31
N ILE A 146 -3.96 -6.42 13.01
CA ILE A 146 -3.38 -5.57 11.97
C ILE A 146 -4.14 -4.24 11.90
N THR A 147 -5.47 -4.28 11.94
CA THR A 147 -6.32 -3.09 11.86
C THR A 147 -6.09 -2.18 13.07
N ALA A 148 -6.13 -2.73 14.29
CA ALA A 148 -5.86 -1.97 15.51
C ALA A 148 -4.46 -1.32 15.50
N TYR A 149 -3.46 -2.02 14.95
CA TYR A 149 -2.12 -1.47 14.82
C TYR A 149 -2.04 -0.36 13.77
N ILE A 150 -2.72 -0.49 12.63
CA ILE A 150 -2.82 0.58 11.63
C ILE A 150 -3.52 1.81 12.21
N GLU A 151 -4.60 1.64 12.97
CA GLU A 151 -5.28 2.73 13.67
C GLU A 151 -4.34 3.45 14.64
N LYS A 152 -3.55 2.70 15.42
CA LYS A 152 -2.51 3.27 16.29
C LYS A 152 -1.53 4.16 15.51
N LEU A 153 -1.01 3.67 14.39
CA LEU A 153 -0.07 4.42 13.54
C LEU A 153 -0.72 5.67 12.96
N HIS A 154 -1.96 5.56 12.47
CA HIS A 154 -2.73 6.67 11.91
C HIS A 154 -2.97 7.77 12.95
N GLU A 155 -3.40 7.42 14.16
CA GLU A 155 -3.53 8.37 15.26
C GLU A 155 -2.21 9.04 15.62
N GLY A 156 -1.10 8.28 15.58
CA GLY A 156 0.24 8.79 15.77
C GLY A 156 0.62 9.85 14.75
N VAL A 157 0.33 9.61 13.47
CA VAL A 157 0.52 10.57 12.38
C VAL A 157 -0.28 11.85 12.60
N LEU A 158 -1.55 11.75 12.96
CA LEU A 158 -2.43 12.92 13.17
C LEU A 158 -1.95 13.85 14.30
N LYS A 159 -1.16 13.32 15.24
CA LYS A 159 -0.55 14.09 16.33
C LYS A 159 0.75 14.79 15.93
N LYS A 160 1.33 14.49 14.75
CA LYS A 160 2.57 15.11 14.27
C LYS A 160 2.28 16.29 13.34
N GLU A 161 2.70 17.49 13.74
CA GLU A 161 2.46 18.74 12.99
C GLU A 161 3.10 18.75 11.59
N ASN A 162 4.17 17.96 11.37
CA ASN A 162 4.93 17.88 10.12
C ASN A 162 4.61 16.65 9.26
N SER A 163 3.53 15.91 9.53
CA SER A 163 3.15 14.77 8.68
C SER A 163 2.66 15.23 7.31
N VAL A 164 3.05 14.48 6.28
CA VAL A 164 2.56 14.71 4.91
C VAL A 164 1.08 14.38 4.80
N LEU A 165 0.61 13.30 5.43
CA LEU A 165 -0.82 12.98 5.50
C LEU A 165 -1.65 14.08 6.18
N VAL A 166 -1.13 14.72 7.23
CA VAL A 166 -1.81 15.87 7.88
C VAL A 166 -1.92 17.05 6.91
N TYR A 167 -0.90 17.29 6.08
CA TYR A 167 -0.96 18.32 5.04
C TYR A 167 -2.00 17.97 3.97
N LEU A 168 -2.05 16.72 3.49
CA LEU A 168 -3.03 16.26 2.50
C LEU A 168 -4.47 16.31 3.02
N HIS A 169 -4.71 15.91 4.28
CA HIS A 169 -6.04 15.99 4.90
C HIS A 169 -6.56 17.44 5.00
N LYS A 170 -5.65 18.40 5.23
CA LYS A 170 -5.99 19.82 5.31
C LYS A 170 -6.12 20.50 3.94
N ASN A 171 -5.58 19.88 2.89
CA ASN A 171 -5.57 20.43 1.53
C ASN A 171 -5.99 19.35 0.51
N PRO A 172 -7.24 18.86 0.58
CA PRO A 172 -7.76 17.97 -0.46
C PRO A 172 -7.74 18.70 -1.79
N ALA A 173 -7.04 18.13 -2.77
CA ALA A 173 -6.92 18.67 -4.12
C ALA A 173 -8.27 18.77 -4.84
#